data_AF-A0A7Y3BH56-F1
#
_entry.id   AF-A0A7Y3BH56-F1
#
_cell.length_a   1.000
_cell.length_b   1.000
_cell.length_c   1.000
_cell.angle_alpha   90.00
_cell.angle_beta   90.00
_cell.angle_gamma   90.00
#
_symmetry.space_group_name_H-M   'P 1'
#
loop_
_entity.id
_entity.type
_entity.pdbx_description
1 polymer ?
#
loop_
_entity_poly.entity_id
_entity_poly.type
_entity_poly.pdbx_seq_one_letter_code
_entity_poly.pdbx_strand_id
1 'polypeptide(L)'
;MVTVFLENNLGFTNKWSTTYGPDWYVWVNIDIAALGSKIVLFVVTLIVISYFLIRKKLRRLWKFIFIFFGGAAIMMVFKILFAEELPYEPTDFILTTFSTYPSGHTTMSTIFYITLAVYITRAQHTIKTKRFTIIAGSILVVLIGCSRFLPGTHTVTEVLAGWSLGLIWLCFCWFLDRYIKKKRKESR
;
A
#
# COMPACT_ATOMS: atom_id res chain seq x y z
N MET A 1 -15.34 23.78 4.21
CA MET A 1 -15.19 24.45 2.90
C MET A 1 -14.74 23.47 1.81
N VAL A 2 -13.66 22.70 2.03
CA VAL A 2 -13.25 21.60 1.11
C VAL A 2 -14.31 20.51 1.02
N THR A 3 -14.88 20.08 2.16
CA THR A 3 -15.95 19.08 2.21
C THR A 3 -17.18 19.47 1.38
N VAL A 4 -17.69 20.70 1.54
CA VAL A 4 -18.87 21.20 0.81
C VAL A 4 -18.62 21.36 -0.70
N PHE A 5 -17.42 21.80 -1.11
CA PHE A 5 -17.05 21.90 -2.53
C PHE A 5 -16.95 20.52 -3.19
N LEU A 6 -16.38 19.55 -2.47
CA LEU A 6 -16.24 18.16 -2.92
C LEU A 6 -17.60 17.44 -2.97
N GLU A 7 -18.46 17.67 -1.97
CA GLU A 7 -19.83 17.14 -1.90
C GLU A 7 -20.68 17.66 -3.07
N ASN A 8 -20.65 18.98 -3.33
CA ASN A 8 -21.47 19.61 -4.36
C ASN A 8 -20.98 19.39 -5.81
N ASN A 9 -19.68 19.16 -6.04
CA ASN A 9 -19.13 19.02 -7.40
C ASN A 9 -18.67 17.60 -7.76
N LEU A 10 -18.36 16.76 -6.76
CA LEU A 10 -17.76 15.44 -6.97
C LEU A 10 -18.51 14.30 -6.25
N GLY A 11 -19.60 14.57 -5.52
CA GLY A 11 -20.50 13.55 -4.99
C GLY A 11 -19.98 12.75 -3.78
N PHE A 12 -19.25 13.40 -2.87
CA PHE A 12 -18.74 12.73 -1.67
C PHE A 12 -19.86 12.38 -0.68
N THR A 13 -19.89 11.14 -0.20
CA THR A 13 -20.75 10.72 0.92
C THR A 13 -19.94 9.92 1.95
N ASN A 14 -20.54 9.67 3.11
CA ASN A 14 -19.91 9.04 4.28
C ASN A 14 -19.71 7.51 4.13
N LYS A 15 -18.90 6.92 5.04
CA LYS A 15 -18.36 5.55 5.14
C LYS A 15 -19.27 4.37 4.70
N TRP A 16 -20.57 4.57 4.58
CA TRP A 16 -21.60 3.54 4.42
C TRP A 16 -22.48 3.70 3.18
N SER A 17 -22.14 4.57 2.24
CA SER A 17 -22.90 4.73 1.00
C SER A 17 -22.03 4.56 -0.24
N THR A 18 -22.65 4.06 -1.32
CA THR A 18 -22.08 3.93 -2.66
C THR A 18 -21.46 5.25 -3.12
N THR A 19 -20.29 5.20 -3.75
CA THR A 19 -19.66 6.39 -4.35
C THR A 19 -20.65 7.05 -5.32
N TYR A 20 -21.03 8.30 -5.07
CA TYR A 20 -21.82 9.11 -6.00
C TYR A 20 -20.90 10.12 -6.71
N GLY A 21 -21.26 10.54 -7.92
CA GLY A 21 -20.46 11.44 -8.76
C GLY A 21 -20.63 11.12 -10.24
N PRO A 22 -20.08 11.93 -11.16
CA PRO A 22 -20.09 11.61 -12.59
C PRO A 22 -19.46 10.24 -12.83
N ASP A 23 -20.02 9.43 -13.74
CA ASP A 23 -19.57 8.05 -13.98
C ASP A 23 -18.04 7.95 -14.17
N TRP A 24 -17.46 8.86 -14.95
CA TRP A 24 -16.02 8.89 -15.21
C TRP A 24 -15.18 8.98 -13.92
N TYR A 25 -15.65 9.70 -12.90
CA TYR A 25 -14.95 9.87 -11.62
C TYR A 25 -15.01 8.59 -10.79
N VAL A 26 -16.16 7.93 -10.78
CA VAL A 26 -16.38 6.66 -10.07
C VAL A 26 -15.50 5.57 -10.66
N TRP A 27 -15.51 5.40 -11.99
CA TRP A 27 -14.69 4.41 -12.68
C TRP A 27 -13.19 4.64 -12.48
N VAL A 28 -12.72 5.88 -12.65
CA VAL A 28 -11.30 6.22 -12.42
C VAL A 28 -10.87 5.90 -10.98
N ASN A 29 -11.70 6.21 -9.98
CA ASN A 29 -11.38 5.86 -8.59
C ASN A 29 -11.32 4.36 -8.36
N ILE A 30 -12.27 3.60 -8.91
CA ILE A 30 -12.30 2.13 -8.81
C ILE A 30 -11.04 1.54 -9.43
N ASP A 31 -10.66 1.99 -10.63
CA ASP A 31 -9.49 1.49 -11.35
C ASP A 31 -8.20 1.78 -10.61
N ILE A 32 -8.05 3.02 -10.09
CA ILE A 32 -6.89 3.39 -9.28
C ILE A 32 -6.85 2.57 -7.98
N ALA A 33 -7.99 2.40 -7.30
CA ALA A 33 -8.06 1.59 -6.08
C ALA A 33 -7.72 0.12 -6.36
N ALA A 34 -8.12 -0.42 -7.52
CA ALA A 34 -7.87 -1.81 -7.90
C ALA A 34 -6.37 -2.13 -7.95
N LEU A 35 -5.52 -1.17 -8.31
CA LEU A 35 -4.06 -1.32 -8.26
C LEU A 35 -3.53 -1.60 -6.84
N GLY A 36 -4.21 -1.10 -5.81
CA GLY A 36 -3.91 -1.41 -4.41
C GLY A 36 -4.63 -2.63 -3.84
N SER A 37 -5.43 -3.33 -4.65
CA SER A 37 -6.26 -4.44 -4.17
C SER A 37 -5.45 -5.67 -3.80
N LYS A 38 -5.95 -6.45 -2.84
CA LYS A 38 -5.30 -7.69 -2.37
C LYS A 38 -5.03 -8.66 -3.54
N ILE A 39 -5.98 -8.79 -4.47
CA ILE A 39 -5.88 -9.71 -5.61
C ILE A 39 -4.78 -9.24 -6.57
N VAL A 40 -4.79 -7.96 -6.98
CA VAL A 40 -3.78 -7.41 -7.89
C VAL A 40 -2.40 -7.51 -7.26
N LEU A 41 -2.23 -7.09 -6.00
CA LEU A 41 -0.95 -7.18 -5.31
C LEU A 41 -0.48 -8.63 -5.16
N PHE A 42 -1.38 -9.58 -4.92
CA PHE A 42 -1.05 -11.01 -4.84
C PHE A 42 -0.57 -11.57 -6.18
N VAL A 43 -1.30 -11.31 -7.27
CA VAL A 43 -0.91 -11.76 -8.62
C VAL A 43 0.44 -11.17 -9.02
N VAL A 44 0.65 -9.86 -8.82
CA VAL A 44 1.92 -9.22 -9.19
C VAL A 44 3.05 -9.74 -8.27
N THR A 45 2.78 -10.01 -7.00
CA THR A 45 3.73 -10.66 -6.08
C THR A 45 4.18 -12.02 -6.59
N LEU A 46 3.27 -12.87 -7.08
CA LEU A 46 3.62 -14.16 -7.69
C LEU A 46 4.50 -13.97 -8.93
N ILE A 47 4.19 -12.99 -9.77
CA ILE A 47 5.02 -12.67 -10.95
C ILE A 47 6.45 -12.27 -10.52
N VAL A 48 6.58 -11.41 -9.51
CA VAL A 48 7.89 -10.96 -8.98
C VAL A 48 8.67 -12.13 -8.36
N ILE A 49 7.99 -13.02 -7.63
CA ILE A 49 8.59 -14.24 -7.06
C ILE A 49 9.12 -15.14 -8.17
N SER A 50 8.29 -15.44 -9.17
CA SER A 50 8.65 -16.25 -10.34
C SER A 50 9.85 -15.66 -11.08
N TYR A 51 9.87 -14.35 -11.30
CA TYR A 51 10.99 -13.66 -11.90
C TYR A 51 12.30 -13.86 -11.12
N PHE A 52 12.28 -13.73 -9.79
CA PHE A 52 13.50 -13.93 -8.99
C PHE A 52 13.95 -15.39 -8.94
N LEU A 53 13.02 -16.35 -8.97
CA LEU A 53 13.32 -17.78 -9.08
C LEU A 53 14.02 -18.11 -10.40
N ILE A 54 13.47 -17.65 -11.53
CA ILE A 54 14.06 -17.84 -12.87
C ILE A 54 15.47 -17.23 -12.93
N ARG A 55 15.66 -16.04 -12.34
CA ARG A 55 16.98 -15.36 -12.31
C ARG A 55 17.92 -15.92 -11.22
N LYS A 56 17.52 -16.95 -10.48
CA LYS A 56 18.25 -17.57 -9.36
C LYS A 56 18.75 -16.54 -8.32
N LYS A 57 18.00 -15.46 -8.10
CA LYS A 57 18.36 -14.37 -7.16
C LYS A 57 17.72 -14.60 -5.79
N LEU A 58 17.97 -15.76 -5.18
CA LEU A 58 17.33 -16.19 -3.91
C LEU A 58 17.45 -15.17 -2.78
N ARG A 59 18.61 -14.51 -2.63
CA ARG A 59 18.77 -13.47 -1.60
C ARG A 59 17.85 -12.26 -1.82
N ARG A 60 17.53 -11.90 -3.07
CA ARG A 60 16.60 -10.80 -3.38
C ARG A 60 15.16 -11.26 -3.18
N LEU A 61 14.86 -12.50 -3.57
CA LEU A 61 13.56 -13.14 -3.35
C LEU A 61 13.18 -13.14 -1.86
N TRP A 62 14.04 -13.69 -0.99
CA TRP A 62 13.76 -13.78 0.44
C TRP A 62 13.56 -12.42 1.09
N LYS A 63 14.33 -11.40 0.68
CA LYS A 63 14.13 -10.02 1.15
C LYS A 63 12.79 -9.46 0.70
N PHE A 64 12.40 -9.70 -0.56
CA PHE A 64 11.12 -9.25 -1.07
C PHE A 64 9.95 -9.90 -0.32
N ILE A 65 10.00 -11.23 -0.13
CA ILE A 65 9.03 -11.98 0.67
C ILE A 65 8.95 -11.42 2.09
N PHE A 66 10.08 -11.23 2.76
CA PHE A 66 10.12 -10.69 4.12
C PHE A 66 9.48 -9.30 4.21
N ILE A 67 9.83 -8.40 3.28
CA ILE A 67 9.26 -7.04 3.26
C ILE A 67 7.74 -7.09 3.02
N PHE A 68 7.28 -7.87 2.04
CA PHE A 68 5.87 -7.91 1.66
C PHE A 68 5.01 -8.60 2.73
N PHE A 69 5.34 -9.84 3.10
CA PHE A 69 4.55 -10.61 4.06
C PHE A 69 4.72 -10.10 5.49
N GLY A 70 5.90 -9.63 5.88
CA GLY A 70 6.09 -8.95 7.16
C GLY A 70 5.31 -7.62 7.23
N GLY A 71 5.19 -6.93 6.10
CA GLY A 71 4.32 -5.76 5.93
C GLY A 71 2.83 -6.08 6.14
N ALA A 72 2.36 -7.17 5.55
CA ALA A 72 1.00 -7.65 5.77
C ALA A 72 0.76 -8.06 7.23
N ALA A 73 1.74 -8.71 7.86
CA ALA A 73 1.66 -9.11 9.26
C ALA A 73 1.59 -7.91 10.20
N ILE A 74 2.47 -6.90 10.05
CA ILE A 74 2.45 -5.71 10.91
C ILE A 74 1.15 -4.90 10.71
N MET A 75 0.65 -4.83 9.48
CA MET A 75 -0.67 -4.23 9.20
C MET A 75 -1.78 -4.97 9.94
N MET A 76 -1.75 -6.31 9.92
CA MET A 76 -2.74 -7.13 10.62
C MET A 76 -2.68 -6.94 12.14
N VAL A 77 -1.48 -6.85 12.71
CA VAL A 77 -1.28 -6.53 14.13
C VAL A 77 -1.93 -5.20 14.47
N PHE A 78 -1.69 -4.15 13.68
CA PHE A 78 -2.32 -2.84 13.89
C PHE A 78 -3.85 -2.91 13.77
N LYS A 79 -4.38 -3.67 12.81
CA LYS A 79 -5.84 -3.87 12.66
C LYS A 79 -6.48 -4.53 13.87
N ILE A 80 -5.76 -5.41 14.56
CA ILE A 80 -6.20 -6.06 15.79
C ILE A 80 -6.08 -5.11 16.98
N LEU A 81 -4.94 -4.40 17.10
CA LEU A 81 -4.69 -3.47 18.22
C LEU A 81 -5.65 -2.27 18.23
N PHE A 82 -6.10 -1.82 17.07
CA PHE A 82 -7.03 -0.70 16.90
C PHE A 82 -8.41 -1.17 16.44
N ALA A 83 -8.79 -2.42 16.75
CA ALA A 83 -10.14 -2.92 16.53
C ALA A 83 -11.13 -2.12 17.39
N GLU A 84 -12.01 -1.37 16.74
CA GLU A 84 -13.17 -0.76 17.37
C GLU A 84 -14.36 -1.71 17.23
N GLU A 85 -15.19 -1.81 18.27
CA GLU A 85 -16.46 -2.53 18.20
C GLU A 85 -17.39 -1.79 17.24
N LEU A 86 -17.83 -2.47 16.18
CA LEU A 86 -18.82 -1.90 15.25
C LEU A 86 -20.17 -1.84 15.99
N PRO A 87 -20.84 -0.67 16.04
CA PRO A 87 -22.10 -0.50 16.78
C PRO A 87 -23.31 -1.22 16.16
N TYR A 88 -23.12 -2.07 15.14
CA TYR A 88 -24.17 -2.85 14.49
C TYR A 88 -23.63 -4.16 13.93
N GLU A 89 -24.49 -5.19 13.85
CA GLU A 89 -24.20 -6.46 13.19
C GLU A 89 -23.93 -6.21 11.70
N PRO A 90 -22.72 -6.46 11.21
CA PRO A 90 -22.40 -6.19 9.83
C PRO A 90 -23.15 -7.16 8.91
N THR A 91 -24.03 -6.63 8.07
CA THR A 91 -24.81 -7.39 7.07
C THR A 91 -23.94 -8.12 6.05
N ASP A 92 -22.68 -7.70 5.88
CA ASP A 92 -21.67 -8.39 5.07
C ASP A 92 -20.63 -9.10 5.96
N PHE A 93 -20.80 -10.41 6.14
CA PHE A 93 -19.95 -11.29 6.95
C PHE A 93 -18.46 -11.30 6.52
N ILE A 94 -18.14 -10.80 5.32
CA ILE A 94 -16.80 -10.89 4.70
C ILE A 94 -15.95 -9.62 4.95
N LEU A 95 -16.55 -8.50 5.34
CA LEU A 95 -15.88 -7.18 5.37
C LEU A 95 -15.48 -6.65 6.76
N THR A 96 -15.88 -7.30 7.85
CA THR A 96 -16.08 -6.60 9.13
C THR A 96 -15.43 -7.23 10.36
N THR A 97 -14.64 -8.29 10.21
CA THR A 97 -13.97 -8.92 11.36
C THR A 97 -12.77 -8.13 11.91
N PHE A 98 -12.32 -7.06 11.22
CA PHE A 98 -11.12 -6.30 11.61
C PHE A 98 -11.31 -4.79 11.40
N SER A 99 -10.64 -3.98 12.24
CA SER A 99 -10.64 -2.51 12.14
C SER A 99 -10.43 -2.02 10.70
N THR A 100 -11.15 -0.97 10.31
CA THR A 100 -10.88 -0.23 9.07
C THR A 100 -9.56 0.54 9.13
N TYR A 101 -9.00 0.71 10.33
CA TYR A 101 -7.72 1.35 10.59
C TYR A 101 -6.55 0.34 10.72
N PRO A 102 -5.39 0.60 10.11
CA PRO A 102 -5.15 1.54 9.02
C PRO A 102 -5.69 1.00 7.67
N SER A 103 -5.78 1.87 6.66
CA SER A 103 -6.23 1.45 5.32
C SER A 103 -5.28 0.41 4.72
N GLY A 104 -5.83 -0.77 4.40
CA GLY A 104 -5.03 -1.89 3.88
C GLY A 104 -4.52 -1.67 2.46
N HIS A 105 -5.34 -1.05 1.60
CA HIS A 105 -4.93 -0.68 0.24
C HIS A 105 -3.74 0.29 0.29
N THR A 106 -3.82 1.32 1.13
CA THR A 106 -2.77 2.31 1.28
C THR A 106 -1.49 1.70 1.88
N THR A 107 -1.61 0.93 2.96
CA THR A 107 -0.44 0.30 3.60
C THR A 107 0.29 -0.65 2.65
N MET A 108 -0.43 -1.61 2.05
CA MET A 108 0.18 -2.63 1.22
C MET A 108 0.67 -2.09 -0.13
N SER A 109 -0.03 -1.15 -0.75
CA SER A 109 0.46 -0.48 -1.96
C SER A 109 1.75 0.31 -1.69
N THR A 110 1.84 1.01 -0.55
CA THR A 110 3.07 1.71 -0.12
C THR A 110 4.24 0.74 -0.03
N ILE A 111 4.05 -0.36 0.71
CA ILE A 111 5.10 -1.37 0.90
C ILE A 111 5.49 -2.00 -0.45
N PHE A 112 4.51 -2.37 -1.26
CA PHE A 112 4.73 -3.07 -2.52
C PHE A 112 5.39 -2.19 -3.59
N TYR A 113 4.77 -1.07 -3.96
CA TYR A 113 5.22 -0.26 -5.09
C TYR A 113 6.54 0.47 -4.81
N ILE A 114 6.78 0.94 -3.59
CA ILE A 114 8.08 1.53 -3.24
C ILE A 114 9.17 0.46 -3.24
N THR A 115 8.88 -0.74 -2.72
CA THR A 115 9.82 -1.87 -2.80
C THR A 115 10.14 -2.22 -4.25
N LEU A 116 9.12 -2.33 -5.10
CA LEU A 116 9.28 -2.64 -6.51
C LEU A 116 10.10 -1.57 -7.23
N ALA A 117 9.81 -0.28 -7.00
CA ALA A 117 10.58 0.82 -7.56
C ALA A 117 12.07 0.75 -7.14
N VAL A 118 12.36 0.43 -5.88
CA VAL A 118 13.74 0.22 -5.40
C VAL A 118 14.41 -0.98 -6.07
N TYR A 119 13.68 -2.06 -6.38
CA TYR A 119 14.25 -3.18 -7.13
C TYR A 119 14.51 -2.85 -8.60
N ILE A 120 13.59 -2.13 -9.26
CA ILE A 120 13.73 -1.70 -10.65
C ILE A 120 14.90 -0.73 -10.81
N THR A 121 15.06 0.24 -9.90
CA THR A 121 16.17 1.21 -9.95
C THR A 121 17.54 0.55 -9.89
N ARG A 122 17.67 -0.64 -9.28
CA ARG A 122 18.92 -1.41 -9.25
C ARG A 122 19.31 -2.03 -10.60
N ALA A 123 18.36 -2.15 -11.53
CA ALA A 123 18.61 -2.61 -12.90
C ALA A 123 18.90 -1.44 -13.86
N GLN A 124 18.74 -0.19 -13.41
CA GLN A 124 18.89 0.98 -14.25
C GLN A 124 20.29 1.59 -14.16
N HIS A 125 20.76 2.14 -15.28
CA HIS A 125 22.10 2.72 -15.38
C HIS A 125 22.16 4.21 -15.05
N THR A 126 21.14 4.99 -15.43
CA THR A 126 21.18 6.46 -15.28
C THR A 126 20.49 6.96 -14.01
N ILE A 127 20.93 8.10 -13.48
CA ILE A 127 20.26 8.76 -12.35
C ILE A 127 18.85 9.26 -12.72
N LYS A 128 18.65 9.69 -13.97
CA LYS A 128 17.37 10.19 -14.47
C LYS A 128 16.30 9.09 -14.43
N THR A 129 16.60 7.91 -14.96
CA THR A 129 15.66 6.76 -14.93
C THR A 129 15.37 6.29 -13.51
N LYS A 130 16.38 6.31 -12.63
CA LYS A 130 16.20 5.96 -11.21
C LYS A 130 15.24 6.92 -10.51
N ARG A 131 15.45 8.22 -10.69
CA ARG A 131 14.56 9.26 -10.12
C ARG A 131 13.15 9.12 -10.67
N PHE A 132 12.99 8.97 -11.98
CA PHE A 132 11.69 8.76 -12.60
C PHE A 132 10.95 7.57 -12.00
N THR A 133 11.63 6.43 -11.83
CA THR A 133 11.02 5.20 -11.30
C THR A 133 10.54 5.36 -9.86
N ILE A 134 11.34 6.01 -9.01
CA ILE A 134 10.94 6.30 -7.63
C ILE A 134 9.75 7.27 -7.60
N ILE A 135 9.82 8.36 -8.38
CA ILE A 135 8.74 9.35 -8.46
C ILE A 135 7.45 8.70 -8.95
N ALA A 136 7.50 7.90 -10.02
CA ALA A 136 6.34 7.20 -10.55
C ALA A 136 5.72 6.25 -9.51
N GLY A 137 6.55 5.46 -8.80
CA GLY A 137 6.09 4.60 -7.71
C GLY A 137 5.45 5.38 -6.56
N SER A 138 6.03 6.51 -6.18
CA SER A 138 5.48 7.39 -5.14
C SER A 138 4.16 8.04 -5.56
N ILE A 139 4.06 8.54 -6.80
CA ILE A 139 2.81 9.10 -7.34
C ILE A 139 1.72 8.03 -7.32
N LEU A 140 2.03 6.80 -7.73
CA LEU A 140 1.07 5.72 -7.72
C LEU A 140 0.55 5.41 -6.31
N VAL A 141 1.42 5.36 -5.30
CA VAL A 141 1.05 5.17 -3.89
C VAL A 141 0.17 6.30 -3.37
N VAL A 142 0.46 7.54 -3.78
CA VAL A 142 -0.37 8.70 -3.43
C VAL A 142 -1.74 8.59 -4.10
N LEU A 143 -1.80 8.28 -5.39
CA LEU A 143 -3.06 8.12 -6.12
C LEU A 143 -3.94 7.01 -5.52
N ILE A 144 -3.35 5.86 -5.17
CA ILE A 144 -4.06 4.76 -4.51
C ILE A 144 -4.60 5.19 -3.15
N GLY A 145 -3.81 5.90 -2.33
CA GLY A 145 -4.29 6.42 -1.06
C GLY A 145 -5.40 7.47 -1.24
N CYS A 146 -5.28 8.32 -2.27
CA CYS A 146 -6.31 9.28 -2.63
C CYS A 146 -7.62 8.60 -2.99
N SER A 147 -7.59 7.54 -3.81
CA SER A 147 -8.80 6.81 -4.20
C SER A 147 -9.48 6.05 -3.04
N ARG A 148 -8.88 6.03 -1.84
CA ARG A 148 -9.51 5.51 -0.62
C ARG A 148 -10.25 6.58 0.20
N PHE A 149 -9.74 7.81 0.26
CA PHE A 149 -10.43 8.89 0.97
C PHE A 149 -11.45 9.63 0.08
N LEU A 150 -11.17 9.73 -1.22
CA LEU A 150 -11.98 10.47 -2.19
C LEU A 150 -13.42 9.93 -2.31
N PRO A 151 -13.68 8.62 -2.18
CA PRO A 151 -15.04 8.09 -2.14
C PRO A 151 -15.68 8.04 -0.75
N GLY A 152 -14.98 8.53 0.30
CA GLY A 152 -15.46 8.43 1.69
C GLY A 152 -15.33 7.04 2.34
N THR A 153 -14.82 6.04 1.61
CA THR A 153 -14.66 4.66 2.11
C THR A 153 -13.67 4.52 3.27
N HIS A 154 -12.72 5.45 3.37
CA HIS A 154 -11.77 5.57 4.48
C HIS A 154 -11.67 7.02 4.92
N THR A 155 -11.42 7.21 6.22
CA THR A 155 -11.10 8.55 6.73
C THR A 155 -9.70 8.97 6.29
N VAL A 156 -9.43 10.28 6.22
CA VAL A 156 -8.09 10.81 5.91
C VAL A 156 -7.05 10.24 6.89
N THR A 157 -7.41 10.11 8.17
CA THR A 157 -6.55 9.54 9.21
C THR A 157 -6.18 8.09 8.93
N GLU A 158 -7.13 7.25 8.47
CA GLU A 158 -6.85 5.85 8.09
C GLU A 158 -5.87 5.74 6.91
N VAL A 159 -5.94 6.67 5.95
CA VAL A 159 -5.02 6.73 4.80
C VAL A 159 -3.64 7.22 5.24
N LEU A 160 -3.57 8.30 6.02
CA LEU A 160 -2.30 8.82 6.56
C LEU A 160 -1.59 7.78 7.43
N ALA A 161 -2.32 7.05 8.25
CA ALA A 161 -1.80 5.95 9.04
C ALA A 161 -1.27 4.81 8.16
N GLY A 162 -1.96 4.49 7.07
CA GLY A 162 -1.50 3.47 6.12
C GLY A 162 -0.21 3.84 5.41
N TRP A 163 -0.07 5.08 4.92
CA TRP A 163 1.19 5.57 4.34
C TRP A 163 2.31 5.55 5.38
N SER A 164 2.03 6.04 6.59
CA SER A 164 3.01 6.10 7.68
C SER A 164 3.50 4.72 8.08
N LEU A 165 2.59 3.77 8.32
CA LEU A 165 2.93 2.40 8.69
C LEU A 165 3.75 1.72 7.59
N GLY A 166 3.35 1.88 6.32
CA GLY A 166 4.09 1.34 5.19
C GLY A 166 5.51 1.90 5.09
N LEU A 167 5.67 3.23 5.20
CA LEU A 167 6.99 3.89 5.15
C LEU A 167 7.88 3.52 6.34
N ILE A 168 7.32 3.48 7.56
CA ILE A 168 8.05 3.08 8.76
C ILE A 168 8.56 1.64 8.62
N TRP A 169 7.71 0.73 8.14
CA TRP A 169 8.10 -0.66 7.90
C TRP A 169 9.24 -0.78 6.87
N LEU A 170 9.18 -0.01 5.78
CA LEU A 170 10.25 0.01 4.77
C LEU A 170 11.56 0.57 5.33
N CYS A 171 11.49 1.68 6.07
CA CYS A 171 12.64 2.27 6.75
C CYS A 171 13.28 1.26 7.72
N PHE A 172 12.48 0.55 8.50
CA PHE A 172 12.94 -0.52 9.38
C PHE A 172 13.65 -1.63 8.61
N CYS A 173 13.04 -2.14 7.53
CA CYS A 173 13.63 -3.19 6.70
C CYS A 173 14.98 -2.76 6.07
N TRP A 174 15.08 -1.51 5.61
CA TRP A 174 16.33 -0.99 5.04
C TRP A 174 17.40 -0.73 6.09
N PHE A 175 17.02 -0.22 7.27
CA PHE A 175 17.90 -0.09 8.41
C PHE A 175 18.48 -1.44 8.82
N LEU A 176 17.62 -2.46 8.94
CA LEU A 176 18.01 -3.83 9.27
C LEU A 176 18.97 -4.41 8.21
N ASP A 177 18.68 -4.25 6.91
CA ASP A 177 19.58 -4.71 5.84
C ASP A 177 20.94 -4.01 5.88
N ARG A 178 20.99 -2.72 6.24
CA ARG A 178 22.24 -1.97 6.40
C ARG A 178 23.04 -2.45 7.61
N TYR A 179 22.36 -2.64 8.75
CA TYR A 179 22.97 -3.12 9.99
C TYR A 179 23.60 -4.51 9.82
N ILE A 180 22.87 -5.46 9.23
CA ILE A 180 23.36 -6.81 8.95
C ILE A 180 24.58 -6.80 8.01
N LYS A 181 24.56 -5.94 6.97
CA LYS A 181 25.72 -5.79 6.07
C LYS A 181 26.95 -5.22 6.76
N LYS A 182 26.77 -4.25 7.65
CA LYS A 182 27.86 -3.63 8.42
C LYS A 182 28.54 -4.67 9.31
N LYS A 183 27.77 -5.40 10.13
CA LYS A 183 28.32 -6.46 11.01
C LYS A 183 29.06 -7.55 10.25
N ARG A 184 28.56 -7.98 9.08
CA ARG A 184 29.23 -8.98 8.24
C ARG A 184 30.57 -8.49 7.65
N LYS A 185 30.74 -7.18 7.51
CA LYS A 185 32.01 -6.57 7.05
C LYS A 185 33.03 -6.45 8.19
N GLU A 186 32.57 -6.23 9.41
CA GLU A 186 33.42 -6.16 10.61
C GLU A 186 33.88 -7.55 11.09
N SER A 187 33.13 -8.61 10.77
CA SER A 187 33.47 -10.00 11.12
C SER A 187 34.33 -10.72 10.07
N ARG A 188 34.90 -10.01 9.09
CA ARG A 188 35.72 -10.53 7.99
C ARG A 188 37.04 -9.78 7.96
#